data_AF-A0A5D8YQ24-F1
#
_entry.id   AF-A0A5D8YQ24-F1
#
_cell.length_a   1.000
_cell.length_b   1.000
_cell.length_c   1.000
_cell.angle_alpha   90.00
_cell.angle_beta   90.00
_cell.angle_gamma   90.00
#
_symmetry.space_group_name_H-M   'P 1'
#
loop_
_entity.id
_entity.type
_entity.pdbx_description
1 polymer ?
#
loop_
_entity_poly.entity_id
_entity_poly.type
_entity_poly.pdbx_seq_one_letter_code
_entity_poly.pdbx_strand_id
1 'polypeptide(L)'
;MNTVNKSNGELPAFACVSETYQQDGLTKREHLTALAMQALASNPDWVKTMRTPDDWDEYKERLASAAVELADAVLCALEKK
;
A
#
# COMPACT_ATOMS: atom_id res chain seq x y z
N MET A 1 25.99 11.66 12.53
CA MET A 1 24.62 11.11 12.40
C MET A 1 24.53 10.47 11.03
N ASN A 2 24.41 9.14 10.96
CA ASN A 2 24.20 8.45 9.69
C ASN A 2 22.76 8.71 9.25
N THR A 3 22.58 9.62 8.29
CA THR A 3 21.32 9.78 7.58
C THR A 3 21.12 8.51 6.74
N VAL A 4 20.40 7.54 7.30
CA VAL A 4 19.87 6.42 6.52
C VAL A 4 18.99 7.04 5.45
N ASN A 5 19.40 6.94 4.19
CA ASN A 5 18.69 7.45 3.03
C ASN A 5 17.46 6.55 2.82
N LYS A 6 16.42 6.75 3.64
CA LYS A 6 15.19 5.94 3.59
C LYS A 6 14.47 6.23 2.28
N SER A 7 14.04 5.18 1.60
CA SER A 7 13.18 5.31 0.40
C SER A 7 11.83 5.92 0.78
N ASN A 8 11.14 6.57 -0.16
CA ASN A 8 9.89 7.27 0.16
C ASN A 8 8.85 6.31 0.74
N GLY A 9 8.86 5.04 0.33
CA GLY A 9 7.98 3.99 0.83
C GLY A 9 8.17 3.65 2.32
N GLU A 10 9.37 3.84 2.87
CA GLU A 10 9.72 3.53 4.28
C GLU A 10 9.46 4.70 5.23
N LEU A 11 9.06 5.86 4.70
CA LEU A 11 8.70 7.02 5.50
C LEU A 11 7.31 6.83 6.13
N PRO A 12 7.04 7.41 7.30
CA PRO A 12 5.71 7.39 7.90
C PRO A 12 4.65 8.00 6.95
N ALA A 13 3.47 7.40 6.89
CA ALA A 13 2.35 7.91 6.11
C ALA A 13 1.76 9.21 6.70
N PHE A 14 1.83 9.36 8.01
CA PHE A 14 1.28 10.50 8.74
C PHE A 14 2.34 11.13 9.63
N ALA A 15 2.31 12.45 9.74
CA ALA A 15 3.08 13.17 10.75
C ALA A 15 2.42 12.94 12.12
N CYS A 16 3.12 12.28 13.03
CA CYS A 16 2.65 12.12 14.40
C CYS A 16 3.41 13.04 15.35
N VAL A 17 2.67 13.63 16.29
CA VAL A 17 3.22 14.34 17.45
C VAL A 17 3.14 13.37 18.61
N SER A 18 4.25 12.75 18.97
CA SER A 18 4.32 11.83 20.12
C SER A 18 5.42 12.32 21.06
N GLU A 19 5.04 12.69 22.28
CA GLU A 19 5.95 13.16 23.34
C GLU A 19 6.87 12.05 23.86
N THR A 20 6.56 10.78 23.53
CA THR A 20 7.23 9.59 24.07
C THR A 20 8.01 8.78 23.04
N TYR A 21 8.20 9.30 21.81
CA TYR A 21 9.04 8.71 20.74
C TYR A 21 8.69 7.29 20.27
N GLN A 22 7.64 6.66 20.79
CA GLN A 22 7.13 5.41 20.23
C GLN A 22 5.98 5.70 19.28
N GLN A 23 6.17 5.35 18.01
CA GLN A 23 5.05 5.03 17.14
C GLN A 23 5.51 4.20 15.93
N ASP A 24 5.18 2.90 15.97
CA ASP A 24 5.15 2.04 14.78
C ASP A 24 3.83 2.30 14.05
N GLY A 25 3.74 3.46 13.39
CA GLY A 25 2.64 3.78 12.47
C GLY A 25 2.85 3.14 11.09
N LEU A 26 1.82 3.18 10.24
CA LEU A 26 1.93 2.72 8.86
C LEU A 26 2.98 3.54 8.10
N THR A 27 3.80 2.85 7.32
CA THR A 27 4.64 3.45 6.29
C THR A 27 3.77 3.96 5.12
N LYS A 28 4.30 4.87 4.29
CA LYS A 28 3.61 5.36 3.09
C LYS A 28 3.21 4.21 2.17
N ARG A 29 4.08 3.21 2.01
CA ARG A 29 3.79 2.04 1.19
C ARG A 29 2.61 1.23 1.72
N GLU A 30 2.59 0.92 3.02
CA GLU A 30 1.49 0.17 3.64
C GLU A 30 0.18 0.94 3.58
N HIS A 31 0.21 2.25 3.84
CA HIS A 31 -0.97 3.08 3.76
C HIS A 31 -1.56 3.14 2.35
N LEU A 32 -0.71 3.37 1.33
CA LEU A 32 -1.12 3.37 -0.07
C LEU A 32 -1.63 1.99 -0.51
N THR A 33 -0.99 0.91 -0.06
CA THR A 33 -1.43 -0.47 -0.34
C THR A 33 -2.83 -0.70 0.23
N ALA A 34 -3.09 -0.28 1.47
CA ALA A 34 -4.41 -0.41 2.10
C ALA A 34 -5.50 0.37 1.33
N LEU A 35 -5.21 1.59 0.90
CA LEU A 35 -6.12 2.40 0.08
C LEU A 35 -6.40 1.74 -1.28
N ALA A 36 -5.36 1.24 -1.95
CA ALA A 36 -5.49 0.55 -3.23
C ALA A 36 -6.31 -0.73 -3.09
N MET A 37 -6.08 -1.52 -2.04
CA MET A 37 -6.85 -2.73 -1.74
C MET A 37 -8.33 -2.41 -1.52
N GLN A 38 -8.66 -1.36 -0.77
CA GLN A 38 -10.05 -0.92 -0.59
C GLN A 38 -10.71 -0.49 -1.91
N ALA A 39 -9.99 0.26 -2.75
CA ALA A 39 -10.50 0.71 -4.04
C ALA A 39 -10.77 -0.47 -5.00
N LEU A 40 -9.85 -1.44 -5.07
CA LEU A 40 -10.00 -2.62 -5.92
C LEU A 40 -11.13 -3.54 -5.42
N ALA A 41 -11.20 -3.81 -4.11
CA ALA A 41 -12.22 -4.66 -3.53
C ALA A 41 -13.64 -4.07 -3.61
N SER A 42 -13.75 -2.73 -3.63
CA SER A 42 -15.03 -2.03 -3.80
C SER A 42 -15.44 -1.85 -5.27
N ASN A 43 -14.59 -2.20 -6.23
CA ASN A 43 -14.89 -2.13 -7.66
C ASN A 43 -15.47 -3.49 -8.16
N PRO A 44 -16.79 -3.61 -8.35
CA PRO A 44 -17.42 -4.87 -8.72
C PRO A 44 -16.99 -5.38 -10.10
N ASP A 45 -16.65 -4.49 -11.03
CA ASP A 45 -16.21 -4.90 -12.37
C ASP A 45 -14.80 -5.46 -12.33
N TRP A 46 -13.90 -4.87 -11.54
CA TRP A 46 -12.59 -5.45 -11.28
C TRP A 46 -12.70 -6.81 -10.59
N VAL A 47 -13.54 -6.92 -9.55
CA VAL A 47 -13.76 -8.19 -8.84
C VAL A 47 -14.28 -9.28 -9.78
N LYS A 48 -15.22 -8.98 -10.67
CA LYS A 48 -15.72 -9.94 -11.67
C LYS A 48 -14.64 -10.44 -12.63
N THR A 49 -13.67 -9.58 -12.99
CA THR A 49 -12.57 -10.00 -13.88
C THR A 49 -11.55 -10.90 -13.18
N MET A 50 -11.42 -10.77 -11.85
CA MET A 50 -10.36 -11.44 -11.09
C MET A 50 -10.85 -12.66 -10.31
N ARG A 51 -12.12 -12.69 -9.91
CA ARG A 51 -12.72 -13.75 -9.11
C ARG A 51 -13.26 -14.86 -10.01
N THR A 52 -12.62 -16.02 -9.99
CA THR A 52 -13.24 -17.27 -10.42
C THR A 52 -14.21 -17.76 -9.32
N PRO A 53 -15.29 -18.49 -9.67
CA PRO A 53 -16.32 -18.87 -8.70
C PRO A 53 -15.82 -19.65 -7.48
N ASP A 54 -14.73 -20.40 -7.64
CA ASP A 54 -14.32 -21.45 -6.69
C ASP A 54 -12.99 -21.19 -5.96
N ASP A 55 -12.29 -20.07 -6.22
CA ASP A 55 -11.00 -19.79 -5.58
C ASP A 55 -10.94 -18.41 -4.90
N TRP A 56 -11.35 -18.39 -3.63
CA TRP A 56 -11.33 -17.20 -2.80
C TRP A 56 -9.93 -16.79 -2.34
N ASP A 57 -9.01 -17.75 -2.24
CA ASP A 57 -7.65 -17.47 -1.80
C ASP A 57 -6.83 -16.89 -2.95
N GLU A 58 -6.98 -17.41 -4.17
CA GLU A 58 -6.42 -16.81 -5.38
C GLU A 58 -6.90 -15.36 -5.58
N TYR A 59 -8.19 -15.09 -5.32
CA TYR A 59 -8.71 -13.72 -5.37
C TYR A 59 -7.99 -12.78 -4.38
N LYS A 60 -7.78 -13.22 -3.12
CA LYS A 60 -7.08 -12.41 -2.11
C LYS A 60 -5.64 -12.14 -2.51
N GLU A 61 -4.94 -13.15 -3.03
CA GLU A 61 -3.55 -13.03 -3.47
C GLU A 61 -3.42 -12.03 -4.62
N ARG A 62 -4.30 -12.14 -5.63
CA ARG A 62 -4.33 -11.20 -6.76
C ARG A 62 -4.65 -9.77 -6.32
N LEU A 63 -5.61 -9.61 -5.40
CA LEU A 63 -5.96 -8.32 -4.80
C LEU A 63 -4.78 -7.70 -4.05
N ALA A 64 -4.07 -8.49 -3.24
CA ALA A 64 -2.90 -8.02 -2.51
C ALA A 64 -1.76 -7.62 -3.46
N SER A 65 -1.47 -8.45 -4.47
CA SER A 65 -0.43 -8.15 -5.47
C SER A 65 -0.74 -6.86 -6.22
N ALA A 66 -1.95 -6.72 -6.75
CA ALA A 66 -2.36 -5.53 -7.50
C ALA A 66 -2.31 -4.26 -6.63
N ALA A 67 -2.72 -4.35 -5.36
CA ALA A 67 -2.67 -3.21 -4.44
C ALA A 67 -1.23 -2.75 -4.16
N VAL A 68 -0.31 -3.70 -3.99
CA VAL A 68 1.12 -3.41 -3.81
C VAL A 68 1.72 -2.75 -5.05
N GLU A 69 1.44 -3.29 -6.24
CA GLU A 69 1.92 -2.73 -7.51
C GLU A 69 1.46 -1.28 -7.72
N LEU A 70 0.20 -0.98 -7.40
CA LEU A 70 -0.33 0.39 -7.45
C LEU A 70 0.39 1.32 -6.47
N ALA A 71 0.63 0.87 -5.24
CA ALA A 71 1.35 1.65 -4.24
C ALA A 71 2.79 1.94 -4.69
N ASP A 72 3.50 0.94 -5.20
CA ASP A 72 4.88 1.07 -5.67
C ASP A 72 4.96 1.98 -6.91
N ALA A 73 4.01 1.89 -7.84
CA ALA A 73 3.93 2.78 -8.99
C ALA A 73 3.78 4.26 -8.59
N VAL A 74 2.93 4.55 -7.59
CA VAL A 74 2.76 5.90 -7.04
C VAL A 74 4.04 6.40 -6.38
N LEU A 75 4.68 5.58 -5.54
CA LEU A 75 5.92 5.94 -4.87
C LEU A 75 7.05 6.23 -5.87
N CYS A 76 7.24 5.38 -6.88
CA CYS A 76 8.21 5.60 -7.95
C CYS A 76 7.93 6.89 -8.74
N ALA A 77 6.66 7.24 -8.96
CA ALA A 77 6.31 8.49 -9.65
C ALA A 77 6.64 9.74 -8.80
N LEU A 78 6.60 9.62 -7.48
CA LEU A 78 6.96 10.70 -6.56
C LEU A 78 8.47 10.88 -6.40
N GLU A 79 9.26 9.82 -6.53
CA GLU A 79 10.72 9.86 -6.45
C GLU A 79 11.39 10.41 -7.72
N LYS A 80 10.67 10.43 -8.85
CA LYS A 80 11.15 10.99 -10.14
C LYS A 80 10.96 12.51 -10.27
N LYS A 81 10.39 13.17 -9.26
CA LYS A 81 10.16 14.62 -9.22
C LYS A 81 11.26 15.32 -8.43
#